data_AF-A0A420PTG7-F1
#
_entry.id   AF-A0A420PTG7-F1
#
_cell.length_a   1.000
_cell.length_b   1.000
_cell.length_c   1.000
_cell.angle_alpha   90.00
_cell.angle_beta   90.00
_cell.angle_gamma   90.00
#
_symmetry.space_group_name_H-M   'P 1'
#
loop_
_entity.id
_entity.type
_entity.pdbx_description
1 polymer ?
#
loop_
_entity_poly.entity_id
_entity_poly.type
_entity_poly.pdbx_seq_one_letter_code
_entity_poly.pdbx_strand_id
1 'polypeptide(L)'
;MAYLPRSEVIRVETIIQDEDNAKRLEETIAGRDLIQVALDNPSEIKEDGQLKNIVLGRTNRLEDENKMVRRITDNIASSSSSLIYYIENFDQFSYALNLDAWKLVYCDIYYVDRGNATLQEIYEACLQEEELQTLAARARELVRDNDLKRARRNAKWMIPAIEGLSEDEKMGWADKDPDLMDRLYEQLRLVVESFNQERGIGEVERRKMMEIQEEIQELNLKPRDYRDILEGVWKRVSPTPPPWLQHILQTGEQFGFIYYWSRELYQTRYNWNSVWSRIINTSSPLRVTWSSIHCQGSKNWMSLHSLETENWPIFSPNEELAEDDDLRKHFKKYCEENCSKTAEDKKKNKKKRKRKNIEDNENLLSPGILRNTFIVIPLEFVSGNLNIEERDTYDPCWVWAYDADWDGSDEVTVDGEKYEGRVKVAKWSLNSWFYAARWEGVSLRNMWLKAQRHPDKYWICYTKELEEWDHEPYV
;
A
#
# COMPACT_ATOMS: atom_id res chain seq x y z
N MET A 1 -27.52 42.52 1.64
CA MET A 1 -27.17 41.49 2.65
C MET A 1 -26.59 42.06 3.97
N ALA A 2 -26.56 43.38 4.21
CA ALA A 2 -25.81 43.97 5.33
C ALA A 2 -26.51 43.94 6.74
N TYR A 3 -27.64 43.25 6.90
CA TYR A 3 -28.40 43.22 8.17
C TYR A 3 -28.90 41.82 8.59
N LEU A 4 -28.43 40.75 7.94
CA LEU A 4 -28.81 39.38 8.32
C LEU A 4 -27.80 38.80 9.31
N PRO A 5 -28.26 38.03 10.33
CA PRO A 5 -27.37 37.19 11.13
C PRO A 5 -26.54 36.26 10.25
N ARG A 6 -25.29 35.98 10.64
CA ARG A 6 -24.36 35.14 9.84
C ARG A 6 -24.96 33.78 9.46
N SER A 7 -25.77 33.18 10.33
CA SER A 7 -26.49 31.93 10.06
C SER A 7 -27.54 32.06 8.93
N GLU A 8 -28.22 33.21 8.84
CA GLU A 8 -29.20 33.48 7.78
C GLU A 8 -28.50 33.80 6.45
N VAL A 9 -27.36 34.50 6.49
CA VAL A 9 -26.52 34.72 5.28
C VAL A 9 -26.07 33.38 4.70
N ILE A 10 -25.52 32.48 5.53
CA ILE A 10 -25.09 31.14 5.10
C ILE A 10 -26.26 30.34 4.52
N ARG A 11 -27.45 30.41 5.15
CA ARG A 11 -28.64 29.71 4.65
C ARG A 11 -29.05 30.21 3.27
N VAL A 12 -29.09 31.53 3.06
CA VAL A 12 -29.47 32.13 1.78
C VAL A 12 -28.42 31.84 0.71
N GLU A 13 -27.13 31.92 1.03
CA GLU A 13 -26.04 31.53 0.11
C GLU A 13 -26.15 30.07 -0.31
N THR A 14 -26.52 29.18 0.62
CA THR A 14 -26.71 27.76 0.33
C THR A 14 -27.89 27.54 -0.62
N ILE A 15 -29.03 28.21 -0.38
CA ILE A 15 -30.22 28.12 -1.25
C ILE A 15 -29.89 28.61 -2.67
N ILE A 16 -29.19 29.74 -2.81
CA ILE A 16 -28.80 30.28 -4.13
C ILE A 16 -27.88 29.29 -4.84
N GLN A 17 -26.87 28.76 -4.14
CA GLN A 17 -25.97 27.77 -4.70
C GLN A 17 -26.71 26.49 -5.14
N ASP A 18 -27.74 26.10 -4.39
CA ASP A 18 -28.58 24.94 -4.71
C ASP A 18 -29.42 25.16 -5.97
N GLU A 19 -30.04 26.34 -6.12
CA GLU A 19 -30.80 26.70 -7.32
C GLU A 19 -29.90 26.78 -8.55
N ASP A 20 -28.71 27.39 -8.43
CA ASP A 20 -27.73 27.47 -9.51
C ASP A 20 -27.23 26.06 -9.91
N ASN A 21 -26.95 25.19 -8.93
CA ASN A 21 -26.56 23.80 -9.19
C ASN A 21 -27.67 23.00 -9.87
N ALA A 22 -28.93 23.16 -9.43
CA ALA A 22 -30.08 22.48 -10.02
C ALA A 22 -30.32 22.92 -11.46
N LYS A 23 -30.25 24.23 -11.74
CA LYS A 23 -30.40 24.78 -13.09
C LYS A 23 -29.28 24.29 -14.02
N ARG A 24 -28.04 24.34 -13.54
CA ARG A 24 -26.89 23.85 -14.29
C ARG A 24 -27.02 22.36 -14.58
N LEU A 25 -27.57 21.59 -13.64
CA LEU A 25 -27.84 20.18 -13.84
C LEU A 25 -28.94 19.91 -14.88
N GLU A 26 -30.05 20.67 -14.85
CA GLU A 26 -31.08 20.59 -15.89
C GLU A 26 -30.52 20.90 -17.28
N GLU A 27 -29.67 21.92 -17.39
CA GLU A 27 -28.99 22.29 -18.63
C GLU A 27 -28.01 21.21 -19.11
N THR A 28 -27.24 20.59 -18.19
CA THR A 28 -26.24 19.57 -18.53
C THR A 28 -26.90 18.22 -18.89
N ILE A 29 -27.93 17.80 -18.14
CA ILE A 29 -28.66 16.56 -18.45
C ILE A 29 -29.47 16.74 -19.73
N ALA A 30 -30.14 17.89 -19.93
CA ALA A 30 -30.97 18.19 -21.10
C ALA A 30 -31.96 17.06 -21.49
N GLY A 31 -32.45 16.28 -20.51
CA GLY A 31 -33.32 15.12 -20.74
C GLY A 31 -32.64 13.86 -21.28
N ARG A 32 -31.30 13.81 -21.30
CA ARG A 32 -30.51 12.64 -21.72
C ARG A 32 -30.62 11.51 -20.69
N ASP A 33 -30.60 10.27 -21.18
CA ASP A 33 -30.42 9.09 -20.35
C ASP A 33 -28.94 8.95 -19.94
N LEU A 34 -28.63 9.35 -18.71
CA LEU A 34 -27.26 9.32 -18.19
C LEU A 34 -26.66 7.91 -18.11
N ILE A 35 -27.49 6.86 -17.99
CA ILE A 35 -27.01 5.48 -18.01
C ILE A 35 -26.49 5.15 -19.39
N GLN A 36 -27.24 5.50 -20.44
CA GLN A 36 -26.80 5.28 -21.82
C GLN A 36 -25.57 6.14 -22.16
N VAL A 37 -25.51 7.38 -21.70
CA VAL A 37 -24.32 8.25 -21.88
C VAL A 37 -23.09 7.64 -21.21
N ALA A 38 -23.22 7.14 -19.98
CA ALA A 38 -22.12 6.48 -19.27
C ALA A 38 -21.63 5.21 -19.99
N LEU A 39 -22.52 4.47 -20.67
CA LEU A 39 -22.17 3.28 -21.45
C LEU A 39 -21.48 3.64 -22.77
N ASP A 40 -21.92 4.69 -23.45
CA ASP A 40 -21.39 5.09 -24.77
C ASP A 40 -20.11 5.94 -24.67
N ASN A 41 -20.03 6.82 -23.67
CA ASN A 41 -18.90 7.74 -23.47
C ASN A 41 -18.62 7.99 -21.97
N PRO A 42 -17.97 7.02 -21.27
CA PRO A 42 -17.69 7.13 -19.84
C PRO A 42 -16.88 8.37 -19.44
N SER A 43 -15.97 8.83 -20.30
CA SER A 43 -15.08 9.97 -20.00
C SER A 43 -15.85 11.26 -19.78
N GLU A 44 -16.93 11.49 -20.53
CA GLU A 44 -17.81 12.65 -20.37
C GLU A 44 -18.41 12.70 -18.97
N ILE A 45 -18.82 11.55 -18.42
CA ILE A 45 -19.36 11.45 -17.07
C ILE A 45 -18.24 11.59 -16.03
N LYS A 46 -17.06 11.01 -16.27
CA LYS A 46 -15.94 11.08 -15.32
C LYS A 46 -15.41 12.49 -15.12
N GLU A 47 -15.37 13.29 -16.17
CA GLU A 47 -14.88 14.67 -16.15
C GLU A 47 -15.86 15.63 -15.46
N ASP A 48 -17.16 15.29 -15.42
CA ASP A 48 -18.20 16.05 -14.72
C ASP A 48 -18.57 15.38 -13.37
N GLY A 49 -18.08 15.96 -12.28
CA GLY A 49 -18.35 15.44 -10.93
C GLY A 49 -19.84 15.38 -10.55
N GLN A 50 -20.70 16.24 -11.09
CA GLN A 50 -22.14 16.23 -10.79
C GLN A 50 -22.83 15.08 -11.52
N LEU A 51 -22.54 14.89 -12.81
CA LEU A 51 -23.10 13.78 -13.58
C LEU A 51 -22.65 12.44 -13.00
N LYS A 52 -21.38 12.32 -12.63
CA LYS A 52 -20.84 11.14 -11.97
C LYS A 52 -21.55 10.83 -10.66
N ASN A 53 -21.74 11.81 -9.79
CA ASN A 53 -22.43 11.62 -8.52
C ASN A 53 -23.86 11.09 -8.74
N ILE A 54 -24.57 11.59 -9.76
CA ILE A 54 -25.93 11.14 -10.07
C ILE A 54 -25.96 9.70 -10.56
N VAL A 55 -25.06 9.33 -11.50
CA VAL A 55 -24.96 7.94 -11.97
C VAL A 55 -24.65 6.98 -10.83
N LEU A 56 -23.85 7.41 -9.85
CA LEU A 56 -23.52 6.65 -8.64
C LEU A 56 -24.61 6.70 -7.54
N GLY A 57 -25.69 7.50 -7.70
CA GLY A 57 -26.72 7.66 -6.69
C GLY A 57 -26.31 8.48 -5.46
N ARG A 58 -25.24 9.28 -5.58
CA ARG A 58 -24.73 10.19 -4.55
C ARG A 58 -25.48 11.52 -4.58
N THR A 59 -25.37 12.28 -3.48
CA THR A 59 -25.85 13.66 -3.45
C THR A 59 -24.81 14.59 -4.09
N ASN A 60 -25.28 15.65 -4.75
CA ASN A 60 -24.40 16.73 -5.22
C ASN A 60 -24.02 17.71 -4.11
N ARG A 61 -24.59 17.55 -2.90
CA ARG A 61 -24.28 18.38 -1.73
C ARG A 61 -23.25 17.70 -0.85
N LEU A 62 -22.00 18.14 -0.98
CA LEU A 62 -20.87 17.61 -0.21
C LEU A 62 -21.11 17.63 1.31
N GLU A 63 -21.73 18.68 1.85
CA GLU A 63 -22.00 18.79 3.29
C GLU A 63 -23.02 17.75 3.78
N ASP A 64 -24.05 17.47 2.98
CA ASP A 64 -25.06 16.47 3.34
C ASP A 64 -24.49 15.06 3.24
N GLU A 65 -23.64 14.80 2.25
CA GLU A 65 -22.88 13.56 2.16
C GLU A 65 -21.96 13.37 3.37
N ASN A 66 -21.18 14.40 3.72
CA ASN A 66 -20.27 14.35 4.87
C ASN A 66 -21.02 14.11 6.19
N LYS A 67 -22.18 14.75 6.39
CA LYS A 67 -23.05 14.51 7.54
C LYS A 67 -23.57 13.08 7.57
N MET A 68 -23.99 12.54 6.43
CA MET A 68 -24.43 11.15 6.32
C MET A 68 -23.29 10.19 6.66
N VAL A 69 -22.09 10.40 6.10
CA VAL A 69 -20.91 9.56 6.35
C VAL A 69 -20.54 9.59 7.82
N ARG A 70 -20.46 10.77 8.46
CA ARG A 70 -20.18 10.87 9.91
C ARG A 70 -21.21 10.13 10.75
N ARG A 71 -22.50 10.25 10.40
CA ARG A 71 -23.58 9.55 11.09
C ARG A 71 -23.46 8.03 10.96
N ILE A 72 -23.22 7.52 9.75
CA ILE A 72 -23.16 6.08 9.47
C ILE A 72 -21.90 5.46 10.09
N THR A 73 -20.78 6.19 10.09
CA THR A 73 -19.48 5.68 10.56
C THR A 73 -19.17 6.02 12.02
N ASP A 74 -20.15 6.49 12.80
CA ASP A 74 -19.97 6.94 14.19
C ASP A 74 -18.81 7.95 14.37
N ASN A 75 -18.69 8.89 13.42
CA ASN A 75 -17.63 9.90 13.29
C ASN A 75 -16.21 9.36 13.04
N ILE A 76 -16.04 8.06 12.71
CA ILE A 76 -14.72 7.54 12.32
C ILE A 76 -14.25 8.20 11.02
N ALA A 77 -15.14 8.33 10.03
CA ALA A 77 -14.84 9.04 8.79
C ALA A 77 -15.55 10.40 8.76
N SER A 78 -14.80 11.44 8.37
CA SER A 78 -15.31 12.83 8.35
C SER A 78 -15.95 13.23 7.01
N SER A 79 -15.68 12.44 5.96
CA SER A 79 -16.11 12.64 4.58
C SER A 79 -16.11 11.32 3.78
N SER A 80 -16.78 11.30 2.63
CA SER A 80 -16.74 10.17 1.68
C SER A 80 -15.32 9.85 1.24
N SER A 81 -14.50 10.86 0.93
CA SER A 81 -13.09 10.68 0.56
C SER A 81 -12.30 9.98 1.66
N SER A 82 -12.48 10.39 2.93
CA SER A 82 -11.79 9.73 4.05
C SER A 82 -12.26 8.28 4.25
N LEU A 83 -13.56 8.01 4.05
CA LEU A 83 -14.11 6.65 4.19
C LEU A 83 -13.57 5.72 3.10
N ILE A 84 -13.58 6.19 1.84
CA ILE A 84 -13.00 5.46 0.70
C ILE A 84 -11.52 5.20 0.95
N TYR A 85 -10.77 6.21 1.40
CA TYR A 85 -9.35 6.08 1.73
C TYR A 85 -9.09 5.04 2.84
N TYR A 86 -9.89 5.01 3.90
CA TYR A 86 -9.75 4.03 4.98
C TYR A 86 -10.04 2.60 4.52
N ILE A 87 -11.06 2.42 3.67
CA ILE A 87 -11.45 1.09 3.18
C ILE A 87 -10.50 0.61 2.08
N GLU A 88 -10.07 1.46 1.14
CA GLU A 88 -9.15 1.06 0.07
C GLU A 88 -7.77 0.67 0.63
N ASN A 89 -7.28 1.39 1.66
CA ASN A 89 -5.97 1.18 2.27
C ASN A 89 -6.07 0.37 3.57
N PHE A 90 -7.14 -0.41 3.78
CA PHE A 90 -7.33 -1.20 4.99
C PHE A 90 -6.16 -2.15 5.27
N ASP A 91 -5.51 -2.61 4.20
CA ASP A 91 -4.30 -3.41 4.26
C ASP A 91 -3.11 -2.70 4.93
N GLN A 92 -3.05 -1.36 4.83
CA GLN A 92 -1.98 -0.53 5.41
C GLN A 92 -2.39 0.06 6.75
N PHE A 93 -3.65 0.51 6.85
CA PHE A 93 -4.21 1.22 8.00
C PHE A 93 -5.57 0.64 8.35
N SER A 94 -5.65 -0.03 9.50
CA SER A 94 -6.89 -0.60 10.01
C SER A 94 -7.67 0.41 10.86
N TYR A 95 -8.96 0.54 10.59
CA TYR A 95 -9.90 1.38 11.33
C TYR A 95 -11.07 0.52 11.84
N ALA A 96 -11.65 0.88 12.99
CA ALA A 96 -12.77 0.17 13.60
C ALA A 96 -14.12 0.46 12.90
N LEU A 97 -14.18 0.29 11.58
CA LEU A 97 -15.34 0.62 10.77
C LEU A 97 -16.48 -0.39 10.99
N ASN A 98 -17.64 0.10 11.42
CA ASN A 98 -18.85 -0.70 11.57
C ASN A 98 -19.35 -1.28 10.23
N LEU A 99 -20.23 -2.28 10.27
CA LEU A 99 -20.73 -2.97 9.07
C LEU A 99 -21.39 -2.02 8.05
N ASP A 100 -22.13 -1.02 8.52
CA ASP A 100 -22.81 -0.05 7.68
C ASP A 100 -21.83 0.84 6.90
N ALA A 101 -20.66 1.15 7.47
CA ALA A 101 -19.58 1.85 6.77
C ALA A 101 -19.11 1.09 5.53
N TRP A 102 -18.93 -0.24 5.65
CA TRP A 102 -18.54 -1.10 4.53
C TRP A 102 -19.65 -1.18 3.47
N LYS A 103 -20.90 -1.35 3.90
CA LYS A 103 -22.07 -1.38 3.00
C LYS A 103 -22.23 -0.07 2.25
N LEU A 104 -22.02 1.08 2.90
CA LEU A 104 -22.11 2.39 2.26
C LEU A 104 -21.11 2.54 1.11
N VAL A 105 -19.86 2.10 1.31
CA VAL A 105 -18.84 2.09 0.23
C VAL A 105 -19.23 1.11 -0.87
N TYR A 106 -19.70 -0.09 -0.52
CA TYR A 106 -20.23 -1.06 -1.49
C TYR A 106 -21.44 -0.52 -2.25
N CYS A 107 -22.11 0.52 -1.78
CA CYS A 107 -23.21 1.18 -2.49
C CYS A 107 -22.75 2.48 -3.18
N ASP A 108 -21.46 2.66 -3.49
CA ASP A 108 -20.97 3.88 -4.15
C ASP A 108 -21.18 5.18 -3.35
N ILE A 109 -21.27 5.09 -2.01
CA ILE A 109 -21.66 6.21 -1.14
C ILE A 109 -23.08 6.71 -1.49
N TYR A 110 -23.98 5.79 -1.86
CA TYR A 110 -25.38 6.11 -2.16
C TYR A 110 -25.99 7.00 -1.09
N TYR A 111 -26.68 8.06 -1.49
CA TYR A 111 -27.26 8.99 -0.53
C TYR A 111 -28.50 8.39 0.13
N VAL A 112 -28.39 8.11 1.43
CA VAL A 112 -29.46 7.57 2.28
C VAL A 112 -30.14 8.70 3.06
N ASP A 113 -31.24 9.20 2.50
CA ASP A 113 -32.15 10.10 3.20
C ASP A 113 -33.04 9.33 4.20
N ARG A 114 -33.43 9.98 5.30
CA ARG A 114 -34.17 9.39 6.43
C ARG A 114 -35.58 8.86 6.09
N GLY A 115 -36.02 8.89 4.82
CA GLY A 115 -37.44 8.74 4.44
C GLY A 115 -37.83 7.53 3.59
N ASN A 116 -36.94 6.95 2.76
CA ASN A 116 -37.41 6.13 1.63
C ASN A 116 -36.85 4.70 1.55
N ALA A 117 -35.57 4.48 1.85
CA ALA A 117 -34.95 3.15 1.84
C ALA A 117 -33.83 3.10 2.88
N THR A 118 -33.72 1.99 3.58
CA THR A 118 -32.62 1.71 4.50
C THR A 118 -31.35 1.38 3.72
N LEU A 119 -30.18 1.58 4.34
CA LEU A 119 -28.91 1.18 3.73
C LEU A 119 -28.86 -0.32 3.41
N GLN A 120 -29.53 -1.15 4.22
CA GLN A 120 -29.64 -2.59 3.98
C GLN A 120 -30.40 -2.90 2.68
N GLU A 121 -31.56 -2.28 2.47
CA GLU A 121 -32.34 -2.47 1.24
C GLU A 121 -31.58 -2.01 -0.01
N ILE A 122 -30.85 -0.89 0.10
CA ILE A 122 -29.99 -0.39 -0.98
C ILE A 122 -28.85 -1.38 -1.27
N TYR A 123 -28.23 -1.93 -0.24
CA TYR A 123 -27.17 -2.93 -0.37
C TYR A 123 -27.66 -4.20 -1.08
N GLU A 124 -28.82 -4.72 -0.67
CA GLU A 124 -29.43 -5.89 -1.30
C GLU A 124 -29.81 -5.64 -2.76
N ALA A 125 -30.36 -4.45 -3.06
CA ALA A 125 -30.65 -4.05 -4.44
C ALA A 125 -29.37 -3.93 -5.28
N CYS A 126 -28.28 -3.37 -4.73
CA CYS A 126 -27.00 -3.30 -5.42
C CYS A 126 -26.45 -4.69 -5.76
N LEU A 127 -26.52 -5.64 -4.81
CA LEU A 127 -26.09 -7.03 -5.05
C LEU A 127 -26.89 -7.66 -6.20
N GLN A 128 -28.21 -7.49 -6.19
CA GLN A 128 -29.09 -8.03 -7.22
C GLN A 128 -28.83 -7.39 -8.59
N GLU A 129 -28.63 -6.07 -8.65
CA GLU A 129 -28.31 -5.37 -9.90
C GLU A 129 -26.98 -5.81 -10.51
N GLU A 130 -25.98 -6.08 -9.67
CA GLU A 130 -24.68 -6.60 -10.11
C GLU A 130 -24.76 -8.05 -10.56
N GLU A 131 -25.51 -8.91 -9.88
CA GLU A 131 -25.74 -10.29 -10.31
C GLU A 131 -26.44 -10.35 -11.68
N LEU A 132 -27.42 -9.49 -11.89
CA LEU A 132 -28.16 -9.38 -13.15
C LEU A 132 -27.42 -8.59 -14.24
N GLN A 133 -26.27 -7.99 -13.93
CA GLN A 133 -25.49 -7.14 -14.85
C GLN A 133 -26.36 -6.07 -15.53
N THR A 134 -27.20 -5.39 -14.76
CA THR A 134 -28.12 -4.38 -15.28
C THR A 134 -27.36 -3.24 -15.97
N LEU A 135 -28.03 -2.51 -16.87
CA LEU A 135 -27.44 -1.35 -17.54
C LEU A 135 -26.92 -0.31 -16.54
N ALA A 136 -27.66 -0.10 -15.44
CA ALA A 136 -27.26 0.80 -14.37
C ALA A 136 -25.99 0.31 -13.64
N ALA A 137 -25.90 -0.98 -13.31
CA ALA A 137 -24.70 -1.53 -12.67
C ALA A 137 -23.46 -1.42 -13.57
N ARG A 138 -23.61 -1.70 -14.87
CA ARG A 138 -22.54 -1.57 -15.87
C ARG A 138 -22.10 -0.11 -16.05
N ALA A 139 -23.05 0.82 -16.10
CA ALA A 139 -22.76 2.25 -16.17
C ALA A 139 -21.98 2.73 -14.94
N ARG A 140 -22.42 2.37 -13.73
CA ARG A 140 -21.71 2.70 -12.49
C ARG A 140 -20.27 2.17 -12.49
N GLU A 141 -20.07 0.93 -12.91
CA GLU A 141 -18.73 0.34 -13.00
C GLU A 141 -17.79 1.13 -13.93
N LEU A 142 -18.30 1.60 -15.07
CA LEU A 142 -17.50 2.38 -16.02
C LEU A 142 -17.07 3.74 -15.48
N VAL A 143 -17.88 4.38 -14.62
CA VAL A 143 -17.64 5.76 -14.14
C VAL A 143 -16.95 5.85 -12.76
N ARG A 144 -16.80 4.73 -12.03
CA ARG A 144 -16.05 4.68 -10.77
C ARG A 144 -14.58 5.03 -10.99
N ASP A 145 -14.01 5.75 -10.02
CA ASP A 145 -12.56 5.92 -9.93
C ASP A 145 -11.90 4.69 -9.32
N ASN A 146 -10.62 4.52 -9.59
CA ASN A 146 -9.80 3.40 -9.09
C ASN A 146 -9.87 3.28 -7.56
N ASP A 147 -9.86 4.40 -6.83
CA ASP A 147 -9.91 4.41 -5.37
C ASP A 147 -11.24 3.81 -4.86
N LEU A 148 -12.36 4.21 -5.47
CA LEU A 148 -13.67 3.67 -5.14
C LEU A 148 -13.80 2.20 -5.54
N LYS A 149 -13.28 1.80 -6.71
CA LYS A 149 -13.26 0.39 -7.13
C LYS A 149 -12.53 -0.50 -6.11
N ARG A 150 -11.32 -0.09 -5.70
CA ARG A 150 -10.55 -0.79 -4.67
C ARG A 150 -11.30 -0.88 -3.35
N ALA A 151 -11.92 0.22 -2.92
CA ALA A 151 -12.67 0.24 -1.67
C ALA A 151 -13.90 -0.70 -1.72
N ARG A 152 -14.65 -0.69 -2.82
CA ARG A 152 -15.79 -1.61 -3.04
C ARG A 152 -15.37 -3.07 -3.02
N ARG A 153 -14.29 -3.41 -3.70
CA ARG A 153 -13.73 -4.78 -3.69
C ARG A 153 -13.41 -5.21 -2.27
N ASN A 154 -12.71 -4.37 -1.50
CA ASN A 154 -12.36 -4.67 -0.12
C ASN A 154 -13.63 -4.87 0.73
N ALA A 155 -14.67 -4.05 0.52
CA ALA A 155 -15.98 -4.22 1.16
C ALA A 155 -16.67 -5.53 0.76
N LYS A 156 -16.58 -5.94 -0.51
CA LYS A 156 -17.14 -7.21 -1.01
C LYS A 156 -16.62 -8.43 -0.24
N TRP A 157 -15.35 -8.42 0.15
CA TRP A 157 -14.77 -9.51 0.96
C TRP A 157 -15.12 -9.40 2.44
N MET A 158 -15.13 -8.18 2.97
CA MET A 158 -15.33 -7.95 4.41
C MET A 158 -16.78 -8.12 4.84
N ILE A 159 -17.75 -7.62 4.07
CA ILE A 159 -19.17 -7.58 4.48
C ILE A 159 -19.69 -8.98 4.86
N PRO A 160 -19.61 -10.02 4.00
CA PRO A 160 -20.16 -11.34 4.35
C PRO A 160 -19.47 -11.97 5.57
N ALA A 161 -18.17 -11.70 5.74
CA ALA A 161 -17.41 -12.26 6.84
C ALA A 161 -17.64 -11.53 8.17
N ILE A 162 -17.94 -10.22 8.15
CA ILE A 162 -18.37 -9.46 9.33
C ILE A 162 -19.79 -9.88 9.72
N GLU A 163 -20.68 -10.08 8.74
CA GLU A 163 -22.06 -10.56 8.97
C GLU A 163 -22.10 -11.95 9.60
N GLY A 164 -21.12 -12.81 9.26
CA GLY A 164 -20.97 -14.13 9.85
C GLY A 164 -20.49 -14.14 11.31
N LEU A 165 -20.05 -13.01 11.87
CA LEU A 165 -19.63 -12.92 13.27
C LEU A 165 -20.84 -12.74 14.19
N SER A 166 -20.88 -13.47 15.30
CA SER A 166 -21.79 -13.18 16.41
C SER A 166 -21.43 -11.86 17.11
N GLU A 167 -22.38 -11.28 17.85
CA GLU A 167 -22.12 -10.04 18.61
C GLU A 167 -20.98 -10.22 19.63
N ASP A 168 -20.87 -11.39 20.24
CA ASP A 168 -19.77 -11.71 21.16
C ASP A 168 -18.41 -11.80 20.47
N GLU A 169 -18.37 -12.21 19.20
CA GLU A 169 -17.16 -12.26 18.38
C GLU A 169 -16.76 -10.90 17.82
N LYS A 170 -17.70 -9.94 17.78
CA LYS A 170 -17.42 -8.54 17.41
C LYS A 170 -16.85 -7.72 18.58
N MET A 171 -16.79 -8.28 19.78
CA MET A 171 -16.25 -7.61 20.95
C MET A 171 -14.89 -8.19 21.34
N GLY A 172 -13.85 -7.36 21.29
CA GLY A 172 -12.54 -7.68 21.84
C GLY A 172 -12.57 -7.75 23.36
N TRP A 173 -11.48 -8.22 23.99
CA TRP A 173 -11.46 -8.30 25.45
C TRP A 173 -11.56 -6.92 26.13
N ALA A 174 -11.06 -5.85 25.50
CA ALA A 174 -11.15 -4.49 26.03
C ALA A 174 -12.55 -3.90 25.85
N ASP A 175 -13.30 -4.34 24.84
CA ASP A 175 -14.70 -3.93 24.65
C ASP A 175 -15.60 -4.58 25.72
N LYS A 176 -15.27 -5.81 26.15
CA LYS A 176 -15.98 -6.55 27.19
C LYS A 176 -15.65 -6.05 28.59
N ASP A 177 -14.39 -5.72 28.84
CA ASP A 177 -13.90 -5.28 30.14
C ASP A 177 -12.73 -4.30 29.97
N PRO A 178 -13.01 -2.99 29.86
CA PRO A 178 -11.99 -1.97 29.58
C PRO A 178 -10.87 -1.91 30.62
N ASP A 179 -11.19 -2.24 31.88
CA ASP A 179 -10.28 -2.13 33.02
C ASP A 179 -9.50 -3.44 33.28
N LEU A 180 -9.71 -4.50 32.50
CA LEU A 180 -9.12 -5.81 32.74
C LEU A 180 -7.60 -5.78 32.82
N MET A 181 -6.94 -5.18 31.81
CA MET A 181 -5.48 -5.11 31.77
C MET A 181 -4.92 -4.23 32.89
N ASP A 182 -5.58 -3.13 33.23
CA ASP A 182 -5.15 -2.26 34.31
C ASP A 182 -5.22 -2.99 35.66
N ARG A 183 -6.29 -3.77 35.90
CA ARG A 183 -6.41 -4.63 37.09
C ARG A 183 -5.33 -5.70 37.14
N LEU A 184 -5.01 -6.34 36.00
CA LEU A 184 -3.94 -7.36 35.95
C LEU A 184 -2.56 -6.75 36.21
N TYR A 185 -2.25 -5.58 35.63
CA TYR A 185 -1.01 -4.88 35.90
C TYR A 185 -0.91 -4.40 37.35
N GLU A 186 -2.01 -3.93 37.93
CA GLU A 186 -2.04 -3.52 39.34
C GLU A 186 -1.85 -4.73 40.27
N GLN A 187 -2.50 -5.87 39.99
CA GLN A 187 -2.26 -7.11 40.73
C GLN A 187 -0.80 -7.56 40.61
N LEU A 188 -0.22 -7.51 39.41
CA LEU A 188 1.19 -7.82 39.20
C LEU A 188 2.09 -6.88 40.01
N ARG A 189 1.79 -5.58 40.02
CA ARG A 189 2.52 -4.57 40.79
C ARG A 189 2.45 -4.85 42.29
N LEU A 190 1.27 -5.14 42.83
CA LEU A 190 1.08 -5.44 44.25
C LEU A 190 1.83 -6.72 44.66
N VAL A 191 1.81 -7.76 43.82
CA VAL A 191 2.63 -8.96 44.03
C VAL A 191 4.12 -8.60 44.02
N VAL A 192 4.54 -7.73 43.09
CA VAL A 192 5.93 -7.26 43.03
C VAL A 192 6.35 -6.42 44.24
N GLU A 193 5.49 -5.53 44.71
CA GLU A 193 5.73 -4.69 45.89
C GLU A 193 5.79 -5.53 47.17
N SER A 194 4.98 -6.59 47.27
CA SER A 194 5.07 -7.54 48.39
C SER A 194 6.43 -8.26 48.46
N PHE A 195 7.08 -8.53 47.32
CA PHE A 195 8.44 -9.10 47.29
C PHE A 195 9.50 -8.18 47.90
N ASN A 196 9.31 -6.87 47.81
CA ASN A 196 10.27 -5.89 48.31
C ASN A 196 10.20 -5.71 49.84
N GLN A 197 9.14 -6.20 50.48
CA GLN A 197 8.91 -6.05 51.92
C GLN A 197 9.26 -7.31 52.74
N GLU A 198 9.09 -8.52 52.19
CA GLU A 198 9.39 -9.78 52.89
C GLU A 198 10.74 -10.38 52.43
N ARG A 199 11.66 -10.66 53.38
CA ARG A 199 12.95 -11.30 53.10
C ARG A 199 12.76 -12.78 52.77
N GLY A 200 12.36 -13.07 51.54
CA GLY A 200 12.28 -14.43 51.04
C GLY A 200 11.07 -14.62 50.15
N ILE A 201 11.25 -15.46 49.13
CA ILE A 201 10.19 -15.72 48.15
C ILE A 201 9.32 -16.86 48.69
N GLY A 202 8.10 -16.55 49.11
CA GLY A 202 7.08 -17.57 49.32
C GLY A 202 6.71 -18.25 47.99
N GLU A 203 6.48 -19.56 48.03
CA GLU A 203 6.10 -20.33 46.84
C GLU A 203 4.76 -19.85 46.25
N VAL A 204 3.89 -19.30 47.10
CA VAL A 204 2.55 -18.81 46.76
C VAL A 204 2.62 -17.54 45.91
N GLU A 205 3.44 -16.57 46.26
CA GLU A 205 3.57 -15.30 45.55
C GLU A 205 4.22 -15.50 44.17
N ARG A 206 5.20 -16.42 44.07
CA ARG A 206 5.77 -16.84 42.77
C ARG A 206 4.71 -17.43 41.84
N ARG A 207 3.85 -18.27 42.39
CA ARG A 207 2.79 -18.92 41.61
C ARG A 207 1.78 -17.89 41.09
N LYS A 208 1.31 -17.00 41.96
CA LYS A 208 0.42 -15.87 41.58
C LYS A 208 1.03 -14.97 40.51
N MET A 209 2.32 -14.66 40.61
CA MET A 209 3.01 -13.85 39.59
C MET A 209 3.02 -14.55 38.23
N MET A 210 3.31 -15.85 38.19
CA MET A 210 3.28 -16.63 36.95
C MET A 210 1.87 -16.71 36.36
N GLU A 211 0.86 -16.96 37.19
CA GLU A 211 -0.55 -16.98 36.76
C GLU A 211 -0.98 -15.65 36.11
N ILE A 212 -0.67 -14.51 36.73
CA ILE A 212 -0.99 -13.18 36.17
C ILE A 212 -0.21 -12.92 34.87
N GLN A 213 1.06 -13.33 34.81
CA GLN A 213 1.87 -13.18 33.60
C GLN A 213 1.36 -14.06 32.45
N GLU A 214 0.91 -15.28 32.75
CA GLU A 214 0.28 -16.18 31.79
C GLU A 214 -1.04 -15.59 31.29
N GLU A 215 -1.90 -15.07 32.17
CA GLU A 215 -3.16 -14.42 31.79
C GLU A 215 -2.93 -13.19 30.90
N ILE A 216 -1.95 -12.34 31.23
CA ILE A 216 -1.54 -11.21 30.38
C ILE A 216 -1.05 -11.70 29.02
N GLN A 217 -0.25 -12.79 28.97
CA GLN A 217 0.21 -13.35 27.71
C GLN A 217 -0.96 -13.91 26.87
N GLU A 218 -1.89 -14.62 27.50
CA GLU A 218 -3.08 -15.14 26.82
C GLU A 218 -3.97 -14.03 26.28
N LEU A 219 -4.16 -12.93 27.02
CA LEU A 219 -4.93 -11.77 26.54
C LEU A 219 -4.25 -11.07 25.37
N ASN A 220 -2.92 -10.95 25.37
CA ASN A 220 -2.16 -10.38 24.26
C ASN A 220 -2.24 -11.21 22.97
N LEU A 221 -2.65 -12.48 23.06
CA LEU A 221 -2.90 -13.34 21.89
C LEU A 221 -4.34 -13.24 21.37
N LYS A 222 -5.25 -12.63 22.14
CA LYS A 222 -6.66 -12.44 21.77
C LYS A 222 -6.86 -11.03 21.18
N PRO A 223 -7.86 -10.84 20.30
CA PRO A 223 -8.19 -9.51 19.79
C PRO A 223 -8.52 -8.54 20.93
N ARG A 224 -7.86 -7.38 20.93
CA ARG A 224 -8.06 -6.35 21.97
C ARG A 224 -9.40 -5.65 21.81
N ASP A 225 -9.67 -5.19 20.60
CA ASP A 225 -10.79 -4.35 20.24
C ASP A 225 -11.39 -4.79 18.90
N TYR A 226 -12.47 -4.14 18.49
CA TYR A 226 -13.10 -4.41 17.19
C TYR A 226 -12.16 -4.24 15.99
N ARG A 227 -11.17 -3.33 16.04
CA ARG A 227 -10.20 -3.17 14.95
C ARG A 227 -9.34 -4.41 14.80
N ASP A 228 -8.85 -5.00 15.90
CA ASP A 228 -8.08 -6.25 15.85
C ASP A 228 -8.91 -7.42 15.28
N ILE A 229 -10.22 -7.43 15.57
CA ILE A 229 -11.15 -8.41 14.99
C ILE A 229 -11.24 -8.22 13.47
N LEU A 230 -11.40 -6.97 13.00
CA LEU A 230 -11.44 -6.68 11.57
C LEU A 230 -10.11 -7.02 10.87
N GLU A 231 -8.95 -6.79 11.50
CA GLU A 231 -7.66 -7.28 10.97
C GLU A 231 -7.64 -8.80 10.82
N GLY A 232 -8.18 -9.52 11.81
CA GLY A 232 -8.33 -10.98 11.76
C GLY A 232 -9.25 -11.44 10.64
N VAL A 233 -10.38 -10.76 10.43
CA VAL A 233 -11.29 -11.01 9.31
C VAL A 233 -10.58 -10.76 7.99
N TRP A 234 -9.95 -9.59 7.82
CA TRP A 234 -9.21 -9.20 6.62
C TRP A 234 -8.18 -10.25 6.23
N LYS A 235 -7.40 -10.75 7.19
CA LYS A 235 -6.40 -11.80 6.95
C LYS A 235 -7.01 -13.11 6.45
N ARG A 236 -8.26 -13.42 6.79
CA ARG A 236 -8.96 -14.63 6.32
C ARG A 236 -9.59 -14.46 4.94
N VAL A 237 -10.12 -13.28 4.63
CA VAL A 237 -10.93 -13.06 3.41
C VAL A 237 -10.18 -12.42 2.27
N SER A 238 -9.13 -11.67 2.55
CA SER A 238 -8.35 -10.99 1.52
C SER A 238 -7.40 -11.97 0.81
N PRO A 239 -7.07 -11.73 -0.46
CA PRO A 239 -6.20 -12.59 -1.24
C PRO A 239 -4.85 -12.84 -0.55
N THR A 240 -4.26 -14.01 -0.83
CA THR A 240 -2.93 -14.32 -0.28
C THR A 240 -1.87 -13.49 -1.02
N PRO A 241 -0.85 -12.92 -0.34
CA PRO A 241 0.18 -12.15 -1.01
C PRO A 241 0.97 -13.02 -1.99
N PRO A 242 1.66 -12.43 -2.98
CA PRO A 242 2.52 -13.18 -3.89
C PRO A 242 3.59 -14.03 -3.16
N PRO A 243 4.04 -15.16 -3.72
CA PRO A 243 4.98 -16.08 -3.06
C PRO A 243 6.28 -15.42 -2.59
N TRP A 244 6.85 -14.51 -3.38
CA TRP A 244 8.08 -13.79 -3.04
C TRP A 244 7.92 -12.97 -1.76
N LEU A 245 6.77 -12.31 -1.62
CA LEU A 245 6.45 -11.47 -0.48
C LEU A 245 6.21 -12.35 0.76
N GLN A 246 5.49 -13.46 0.62
CA GLN A 246 5.34 -14.43 1.70
C GLN A 246 6.69 -14.97 2.18
N HIS A 247 7.61 -15.29 1.27
CA HIS A 247 8.96 -15.75 1.62
C HIS A 247 9.69 -14.70 2.46
N ILE A 248 9.69 -13.43 2.05
CA ILE A 248 10.32 -12.33 2.80
C ILE A 248 9.71 -12.18 4.19
N LEU A 249 8.37 -12.13 4.28
CA LEU A 249 7.66 -11.95 5.54
C LEU A 249 7.88 -13.12 6.51
N GLN A 250 7.93 -14.36 6.01
CA GLN A 250 8.16 -15.56 6.83
C GLN A 250 9.61 -15.68 7.30
N THR A 251 10.57 -15.35 6.44
CA THR A 251 12.00 -15.48 6.75
C THR A 251 12.56 -14.27 7.51
N GLY A 252 11.92 -13.10 7.37
CA GLY A 252 12.44 -11.82 7.85
C GLY A 252 13.75 -11.43 7.16
N GLU A 253 13.97 -11.92 5.93
CA GLU A 253 15.15 -11.61 5.13
C GLU A 253 15.01 -10.20 4.53
N GLN A 254 16.07 -9.40 4.60
CA GLN A 254 16.12 -8.13 3.89
C GLN A 254 16.07 -8.38 2.38
N PHE A 255 15.41 -7.49 1.66
CA PHE A 255 15.22 -7.57 0.21
C PHE A 255 15.53 -6.25 -0.48
N GLY A 256 15.85 -6.32 -1.77
CA GLY A 256 16.19 -5.18 -2.59
C GLY A 256 17.38 -5.47 -3.50
N PHE A 257 18.18 -4.43 -3.74
CA PHE A 257 19.24 -4.45 -4.75
C PHE A 257 20.54 -3.87 -4.23
N ILE A 258 21.61 -4.20 -4.95
CA ILE A 258 22.90 -3.52 -4.87
C ILE A 258 22.89 -2.37 -5.87
N TYR A 259 23.32 -1.20 -5.43
CA TYR A 259 23.30 0.04 -6.19
C TYR A 259 24.71 0.57 -6.47
N TYR A 260 24.90 1.16 -7.63
CA TYR A 260 26.11 1.85 -8.04
C TYR A 260 25.79 3.23 -8.57
N TRP A 261 26.75 4.14 -8.48
CA TRP A 261 26.73 5.37 -9.27
C TRP A 261 27.37 5.10 -10.63
N SER A 262 26.80 5.71 -11.67
CA SER A 262 27.49 5.81 -12.96
C SER A 262 28.81 6.57 -12.80
N ARG A 263 29.75 6.33 -13.72
CA ARG A 263 31.07 6.96 -13.76
C ARG A 263 30.95 8.48 -13.84
N GLU A 264 30.05 8.98 -14.66
CA GLU A 264 29.77 10.41 -14.79
C GLU A 264 29.27 11.01 -13.47
N LEU A 265 28.32 10.33 -12.82
CA LEU A 265 27.80 10.76 -11.52
C LEU A 265 28.88 10.73 -10.43
N TYR A 266 29.74 9.71 -10.42
CA TYR A 266 30.86 9.60 -9.48
C TYR A 266 31.84 10.78 -9.60
N GLN A 267 32.06 11.27 -10.83
CA GLN A 267 32.95 12.42 -11.08
C GLN A 267 32.31 13.75 -10.67
N THR A 268 30.99 13.84 -10.65
CA THR A 268 30.28 15.05 -10.20
C THR A 268 30.26 15.16 -8.67
N ARG A 269 30.67 16.32 -8.12
CA ARG A 269 30.69 16.58 -6.67
C ARG A 269 29.30 16.95 -6.11
N TYR A 270 28.26 16.19 -6.43
CA TYR A 270 26.93 16.42 -5.85
C TYR A 270 26.86 15.97 -4.38
N ASN A 271 26.05 16.66 -3.59
CA ASN A 271 25.64 16.16 -2.27
C ASN A 271 24.58 15.06 -2.46
N TRP A 272 25.05 13.83 -2.68
CA TRP A 272 24.21 12.66 -2.93
C TRP A 272 23.10 12.47 -1.88
N ASN A 273 23.42 12.62 -0.60
CA ASN A 273 22.44 12.42 0.48
C ASN A 273 21.24 13.37 0.36
N SER A 274 21.49 14.62 -0.07
CA SER A 274 20.43 15.61 -0.28
C SER A 274 19.59 15.31 -1.52
N VAL A 275 20.22 14.83 -2.59
CA VAL A 275 19.54 14.46 -3.85
C VAL A 275 18.70 13.21 -3.63
N TRP A 276 19.27 12.16 -3.04
CA TRP A 276 18.58 10.89 -2.79
C TRP A 276 17.37 11.06 -1.87
N SER A 277 17.51 11.84 -0.80
CA SER A 277 16.38 12.13 0.10
C SER A 277 15.24 12.85 -0.60
N ARG A 278 15.53 13.78 -1.52
CA ARG A 278 14.49 14.46 -2.31
C ARG A 278 13.77 13.49 -3.24
N ILE A 279 14.52 12.60 -3.88
CA ILE A 279 13.99 11.62 -4.84
C ILE A 279 13.14 10.54 -4.16
N ILE A 280 13.47 10.14 -2.92
CA ILE A 280 12.63 9.23 -2.14
C ILE A 280 11.30 9.90 -1.76
N ASN A 281 11.32 11.22 -1.52
CA ASN A 281 10.16 11.98 -1.07
C ASN A 281 9.29 12.53 -2.21
N THR A 282 9.72 12.45 -3.47
CA THR A 282 8.85 12.76 -4.60
C THR A 282 7.79 11.66 -4.76
N SER A 283 6.58 12.04 -5.19
CA SER A 283 5.46 11.10 -5.26
C SER A 283 5.42 10.39 -6.62
N SER A 284 5.26 9.06 -6.62
CA SER A 284 4.95 8.31 -7.85
C SER A 284 3.59 8.75 -8.40
N PRO A 285 3.47 9.14 -9.69
CA PRO A 285 2.21 9.60 -10.27
C PRO A 285 1.09 8.54 -10.24
N LEU A 286 1.42 7.25 -10.09
CA LEU A 286 0.46 6.14 -10.16
C LEU A 286 0.53 5.18 -8.96
N ARG A 287 1.10 5.63 -7.82
CA ARG A 287 1.32 4.79 -6.62
C ARG A 287 1.97 3.43 -6.91
N VAL A 288 2.83 3.34 -7.93
CA VAL A 288 3.50 2.08 -8.33
C VAL A 288 4.70 1.84 -7.43
N THR A 289 4.45 1.68 -6.14
CA THR A 289 5.44 1.42 -5.10
C THR A 289 5.07 0.15 -4.36
N TRP A 290 5.93 -0.33 -3.47
CA TRP A 290 5.61 -1.49 -2.64
C TRP A 290 4.36 -1.26 -1.77
N SER A 291 3.98 0.00 -1.51
CA SER A 291 2.74 0.34 -0.82
C SER A 291 1.48 -0.09 -1.58
N SER A 292 1.57 -0.28 -2.90
CA SER A 292 0.47 -0.87 -3.68
C SER A 292 0.34 -2.38 -3.54
N ILE A 293 1.27 -3.03 -2.85
CA ILE A 293 1.31 -4.48 -2.71
C ILE A 293 0.47 -4.89 -1.50
N HIS A 294 -0.46 -5.82 -1.72
CA HIS A 294 -1.34 -6.35 -0.72
C HIS A 294 -0.56 -7.34 0.14
N CYS A 295 -0.44 -6.99 1.41
CA CYS A 295 0.37 -7.66 2.41
C CYS A 295 -0.48 -8.47 3.39
N GLN A 296 -1.81 -8.51 3.26
CA GLN A 296 -2.73 -9.09 4.26
C GLN A 296 -2.59 -8.46 5.66
N GLY A 297 -2.48 -7.13 5.70
CA GLY A 297 -2.66 -6.32 6.90
C GLY A 297 -1.44 -5.49 7.29
N SER A 298 -1.72 -4.49 8.13
CA SER A 298 -0.79 -3.42 8.49
C SER A 298 0.52 -3.93 9.09
N LYS A 299 0.45 -5.01 9.88
CA LYS A 299 1.64 -5.64 10.49
C LYS A 299 2.60 -6.20 9.44
N ASN A 300 2.07 -6.86 8.41
CA ASN A 300 2.87 -7.40 7.32
C ASN A 300 3.41 -6.27 6.45
N TRP A 301 2.59 -5.26 6.17
CA TRP A 301 3.00 -4.05 5.45
C TRP A 301 4.17 -3.33 6.15
N MET A 302 4.07 -3.08 7.45
CA MET A 302 5.15 -2.48 8.26
C MET A 302 6.40 -3.38 8.30
N SER A 303 6.21 -4.69 8.39
CA SER A 303 7.32 -5.65 8.38
C SER A 303 8.06 -5.60 7.04
N LEU A 304 7.34 -5.60 5.92
CA LEU A 304 7.92 -5.46 4.58
C LEU A 304 8.71 -4.16 4.47
N HIS A 305 8.11 -3.03 4.84
CA HIS A 305 8.78 -1.73 4.81
C HIS A 305 10.10 -1.74 5.60
N SER A 306 10.13 -2.40 6.76
CA SER A 306 11.35 -2.49 7.57
C SER A 306 12.45 -3.40 7.00
N LEU A 307 12.12 -4.25 6.02
CA LEU A 307 13.03 -5.22 5.40
C LEU A 307 13.58 -4.73 4.06
N GLU A 308 13.02 -3.66 3.48
CA GLU A 308 13.53 -3.03 2.27
C GLU A 308 14.96 -2.53 2.52
N THR A 309 15.88 -2.85 1.60
CA THR A 309 17.30 -2.56 1.77
C THR A 309 17.94 -2.16 0.44
N GLU A 310 18.68 -1.05 0.50
CA GLU A 310 19.54 -0.58 -0.60
C GLU A 310 21.00 -0.77 -0.18
N ASN A 311 21.73 -1.65 -0.87
CA ASN A 311 23.14 -1.90 -0.57
C ASN A 311 24.06 -1.07 -1.49
N TRP A 312 24.94 -0.27 -0.89
CA TRP A 312 25.85 0.63 -1.61
C TRP A 312 27.31 0.27 -1.35
N PRO A 313 27.94 -0.58 -2.20
CA PRO A 313 29.34 -0.95 -2.04
C PRO A 313 30.29 0.19 -2.38
N ILE A 314 31.46 0.19 -1.74
CA ILE A 314 32.56 1.08 -2.10
C ILE A 314 33.11 0.62 -3.46
N PHE A 315 32.88 1.44 -4.49
CA PHE A 315 33.33 1.20 -5.85
C PHE A 315 34.16 2.38 -6.34
N SER A 316 35.25 2.10 -7.04
CA SER A 316 36.10 3.09 -7.69
C SER A 316 36.20 2.73 -9.16
N PRO A 317 35.61 3.53 -10.07
CA PRO A 317 35.60 3.22 -11.50
C PRO A 317 37.01 3.09 -12.06
N ASN A 318 37.24 2.03 -12.84
CA ASN A 318 38.45 1.86 -13.63
C ASN A 318 38.25 2.45 -15.03
N GLU A 319 38.93 3.56 -15.33
CA GLU A 319 38.85 4.24 -16.62
C GLU A 319 39.39 3.42 -17.80
N GLU A 320 40.20 2.40 -17.53
CA GLU A 320 40.76 1.50 -18.56
C GLU A 320 39.75 0.46 -19.08
N LEU A 321 38.64 0.26 -18.36
CA LEU A 321 37.59 -0.68 -18.73
C LEU A 321 36.33 0.05 -19.20
N ALA A 322 35.56 -0.61 -20.07
CA ALA A 322 34.19 -0.19 -20.32
C ALA A 322 33.40 -0.23 -19.00
N GLU A 323 32.61 0.81 -18.73
CA GLU A 323 31.91 0.98 -17.46
C GLU A 323 31.04 -0.23 -17.12
N ASP A 324 30.29 -0.72 -18.11
CA ASP A 324 29.38 -1.84 -17.96
C ASP A 324 30.12 -3.13 -17.53
N ASP A 325 31.31 -3.37 -18.07
CA ASP A 325 32.13 -4.53 -17.73
C ASP A 325 32.78 -4.40 -16.35
N ASP A 326 33.24 -3.19 -16.01
CA ASP A 326 33.83 -2.88 -14.72
C ASP A 326 32.81 -3.06 -13.58
N LEU A 327 31.59 -2.55 -13.76
CA LEU A 327 30.49 -2.71 -12.81
C LEU A 327 30.10 -4.18 -12.62
N ARG A 328 29.92 -4.95 -13.71
CA ARG A 328 29.59 -6.38 -13.62
C ARG A 328 30.68 -7.17 -12.90
N LYS A 329 31.95 -6.90 -13.23
CA LYS A 329 33.09 -7.55 -12.58
C LYS A 329 33.15 -7.25 -11.08
N HIS A 330 32.97 -5.98 -10.72
CA HIS A 330 32.96 -5.58 -9.32
C HIS A 330 31.77 -6.17 -8.56
N PHE A 331 30.58 -6.15 -9.15
CA PHE A 331 29.37 -6.73 -8.55
C PHE A 331 29.51 -8.23 -8.25
N LYS A 332 30.04 -9.02 -9.19
CA LYS A 332 30.30 -10.46 -8.98
C LYS A 332 31.24 -10.69 -7.81
N LYS A 333 32.37 -9.97 -7.79
CA LYS A 333 33.34 -10.03 -6.69
C LYS A 333 32.70 -9.65 -5.35
N TYR A 334 31.96 -8.54 -5.30
CA TYR A 334 31.28 -8.07 -4.09
C TYR A 334 30.28 -9.11 -3.58
N CYS A 335 29.47 -9.70 -4.46
CA CYS A 335 28.56 -10.78 -4.08
C CYS A 335 29.32 -11.98 -3.50
N GLU A 336 30.37 -12.46 -4.16
CA GLU A 336 31.17 -13.61 -3.71
C GLU A 336 31.79 -13.41 -2.32
N GLU A 337 32.30 -12.21 -2.06
CA GLU A 337 32.94 -11.82 -0.80
C GLU A 337 31.94 -11.65 0.34
N ASN A 338 30.70 -11.24 0.04
CA ASN A 338 29.67 -10.90 1.04
C ASN A 338 28.52 -11.92 1.10
N CYS A 339 28.67 -13.10 0.50
CA CYS A 339 27.69 -14.19 0.56
C CYS A 339 27.58 -14.78 1.98
N SER A 340 26.39 -14.77 2.59
CA SER A 340 26.09 -15.63 3.75
C SER A 340 26.17 -17.12 3.36
N LYS A 341 27.13 -17.88 3.90
CA LYS A 341 27.44 -19.24 3.42
C LYS A 341 26.89 -20.42 4.24
N THR A 342 26.43 -20.32 5.51
CA THR A 342 25.95 -21.55 6.23
C THR A 342 24.89 -21.38 7.35
N ALA A 343 24.27 -22.52 7.73
CA ALA A 343 23.36 -22.66 8.89
C ALA A 343 24.06 -22.48 10.27
N GLU A 344 25.38 -22.61 10.33
CA GLU A 344 26.17 -22.31 11.54
C GLU A 344 26.29 -20.81 11.79
N ASP A 345 26.31 -19.99 10.73
CA ASP A 345 26.30 -18.53 10.82
C ASP A 345 24.96 -18.01 11.37
N LYS A 346 23.84 -18.65 11.00
CA LYS A 346 22.51 -18.41 11.60
C LYS A 346 22.48 -18.72 13.12
N LYS A 347 23.21 -19.75 13.60
CA LYS A 347 23.35 -20.07 15.04
C LYS A 347 24.24 -19.07 15.79
N LYS A 348 25.32 -18.57 15.17
CA LYS A 348 26.14 -17.48 15.74
C LYS A 348 25.36 -16.17 15.86
N ASN A 349 24.47 -15.86 14.91
CA ASN A 349 23.60 -14.68 14.97
C ASN A 349 22.60 -14.71 16.14
N LYS A 350 22.05 -15.88 16.51
CA LYS A 350 21.20 -16.03 17.71
C LYS A 350 21.97 -15.88 19.03
N LYS A 351 23.22 -16.35 19.10
CA LYS A 351 24.08 -16.18 20.30
C LYS A 351 24.67 -14.79 20.43
N LYS A 352 24.99 -14.10 19.32
CA LYS A 352 25.57 -12.75 19.30
C LYS A 352 24.55 -11.63 19.57
N ARG A 353 23.26 -11.80 19.25
CA ARG A 353 22.18 -10.85 19.62
C ARG A 353 22.07 -10.58 21.14
N LYS A 354 22.63 -11.45 21.99
CA LYS A 354 22.70 -11.25 23.45
C LYS A 354 23.88 -10.41 23.93
N ARG A 355 24.82 -10.03 23.06
CA ARG A 355 25.97 -9.17 23.42
C ARG A 355 26.02 -7.98 22.45
N LYS A 356 25.32 -6.92 22.83
CA LYS A 356 25.38 -5.63 22.15
C LYS A 356 26.64 -4.90 22.62
N ASN A 357 27.56 -4.63 21.70
CA ASN A 357 28.24 -3.35 21.49
C ASN A 357 29.53 -3.55 20.68
N ILE A 358 29.70 -2.64 19.71
CA ILE A 358 30.90 -2.33 18.91
C ILE A 358 31.04 -3.14 17.61
N GLU A 359 30.72 -2.43 16.52
CA GLU A 359 31.35 -2.38 15.19
C GLU A 359 32.18 -3.62 14.79
N ASP A 360 31.69 -4.37 13.78
CA ASP A 360 32.44 -5.28 12.87
C ASP A 360 31.56 -6.43 12.33
N ASN A 361 30.27 -6.21 12.06
CA ASN A 361 29.38 -7.30 11.63
C ASN A 361 28.34 -6.87 10.57
N GLU A 362 28.71 -6.00 9.63
CA GLU A 362 27.81 -5.45 8.59
C GLU A 362 27.94 -6.09 7.18
N ASN A 363 28.94 -6.92 6.90
CA ASN A 363 29.31 -7.29 5.51
C ASN A 363 28.71 -8.61 4.99
N LEU A 364 27.59 -9.10 5.52
CA LEU A 364 26.94 -10.28 4.94
C LEU A 364 25.62 -9.88 4.28
N LEU A 365 25.58 -10.00 2.95
CA LEU A 365 24.38 -9.76 2.16
C LEU A 365 23.29 -10.77 2.55
N SER A 366 22.10 -10.23 2.81
CA SER A 366 20.89 -11.02 3.01
C SER A 366 20.64 -11.91 1.77
N PRO A 367 20.17 -13.16 1.93
CA PRO A 367 19.76 -14.00 0.81
C PRO A 367 18.64 -13.40 -0.05
N GLY A 368 17.84 -12.49 0.51
CA GLY A 368 16.78 -11.77 -0.21
C GLY A 368 17.26 -10.62 -1.11
N ILE A 369 18.55 -10.25 -1.08
CA ILE A 369 19.12 -9.30 -2.05
C ILE A 369 19.35 -10.03 -3.38
N LEU A 370 18.80 -9.48 -4.46
CA LEU A 370 18.92 -10.11 -5.78
C LEU A 370 20.37 -10.08 -6.27
N ARG A 371 20.91 -11.25 -6.60
CA ARG A 371 22.32 -11.43 -7.01
C ARG A 371 22.54 -11.54 -8.51
N ASN A 372 21.46 -11.53 -9.28
CA ASN A 372 21.49 -11.56 -10.75
C ASN A 372 21.20 -10.17 -11.35
N THR A 373 20.98 -9.16 -10.49
CA THR A 373 20.54 -7.82 -10.92
C THR A 373 21.14 -6.78 -9.99
N PHE A 374 21.75 -5.74 -10.57
CA PHE A 374 22.15 -4.54 -9.82
C PHE A 374 21.65 -3.29 -10.49
N ILE A 375 21.56 -2.22 -9.72
CA ILE A 375 21.01 -0.94 -10.15
C ILE A 375 22.14 0.07 -10.32
N VAL A 376 22.12 0.83 -11.40
CA VAL A 376 23.04 1.94 -11.63
C VAL A 376 22.26 3.22 -11.74
N ILE A 377 22.67 4.22 -10.97
CA ILE A 377 22.09 5.57 -11.00
C ILE A 377 22.81 6.40 -12.06
N PRO A 378 22.11 6.79 -13.14
CA PRO A 378 22.70 7.61 -14.19
C PRO A 378 22.73 9.09 -13.76
N LEU A 379 23.57 9.91 -14.39
CA LEU A 379 23.66 11.36 -14.09
C LEU A 379 22.37 12.10 -14.46
N GLU A 380 21.69 11.65 -15.52
CA GLU A 380 20.40 12.17 -15.99
C GLU A 380 19.30 12.03 -14.93
N PHE A 381 19.35 10.95 -14.16
CA PHE A 381 18.43 10.75 -13.06
C PHE A 381 18.62 11.84 -12.00
N VAL A 382 19.85 12.21 -11.66
CA VAL A 382 20.10 13.27 -10.69
C VAL A 382 19.75 14.64 -11.26
N SER A 383 20.30 14.98 -12.42
CA SER A 383 20.16 16.30 -13.04
C SER A 383 18.70 16.64 -13.41
N GLY A 384 17.94 15.67 -13.92
CA GLY A 384 16.51 15.84 -14.21
C GLY A 384 15.64 16.04 -12.97
N ASN A 385 16.12 15.63 -11.79
CA ASN A 385 15.37 15.70 -10.54
C ASN A 385 15.77 16.88 -9.62
N LEU A 386 16.73 17.73 -10.00
CA LEU A 386 17.23 18.82 -9.14
C LEU A 386 16.20 19.95 -8.89
N ASN A 387 15.28 20.17 -9.82
CA ASN A 387 14.31 21.27 -9.82
C ASN A 387 12.87 20.83 -9.50
N ILE A 388 12.67 19.59 -9.05
CA ILE A 388 11.35 19.01 -8.80
C ILE A 388 10.81 19.47 -7.44
N GLU A 389 9.58 20.01 -7.43
CA GLU A 389 8.84 20.29 -6.20
C GLU A 389 7.99 19.08 -5.77
N GLU A 390 7.66 18.97 -4.47
CA GLU A 390 6.90 17.83 -3.89
C GLU A 390 5.55 17.54 -4.56
N ARG A 391 4.99 18.49 -5.34
CA ARG A 391 3.68 18.39 -5.99
C ARG A 391 3.73 18.17 -7.49
N ASP A 392 4.91 18.18 -8.09
CA ASP A 392 5.01 18.05 -9.52
C ASP A 392 4.77 16.58 -9.94
N THR A 393 3.79 16.37 -10.81
CA THR A 393 3.55 15.07 -11.45
C THR A 393 4.52 14.90 -12.62
N TYR A 394 5.56 14.09 -12.45
CA TYR A 394 6.60 13.91 -13.48
C TYR A 394 6.58 12.56 -14.21
N ASP A 395 7.08 12.65 -15.44
CA ASP A 395 7.70 11.62 -16.28
C ASP A 395 8.54 10.63 -15.43
N PRO A 396 8.55 9.31 -15.71
CA PRO A 396 9.12 8.34 -14.78
C PRO A 396 10.61 8.58 -14.55
N CYS A 397 10.98 8.95 -13.32
CA CYS A 397 12.37 8.91 -12.88
C CYS A 397 12.89 7.48 -13.06
N TRP A 398 13.97 7.31 -13.84
CA TRP A 398 14.42 5.98 -14.26
C TRP A 398 15.87 5.69 -13.86
N VAL A 399 16.16 4.41 -13.63
CA VAL A 399 17.49 3.90 -13.36
C VAL A 399 17.84 2.82 -14.37
N TRP A 400 19.11 2.46 -14.47
CA TRP A 400 19.50 1.26 -15.19
C TRP A 400 19.44 0.05 -14.26
N ALA A 401 18.75 -1.00 -14.69
CA ALA A 401 18.89 -2.33 -14.10
C ALA A 401 19.76 -3.20 -15.01
N TYR A 402 20.87 -3.67 -14.47
CA TYR A 402 21.86 -4.47 -15.16
C TYR A 402 21.67 -5.95 -14.87
N ASP A 403 21.81 -6.76 -15.92
CA ASP A 403 22.01 -8.19 -15.80
C ASP A 403 23.47 -8.44 -15.44
N ALA A 404 23.67 -9.03 -14.26
CA ALA A 404 24.99 -9.34 -13.76
C ALA A 404 25.69 -10.41 -14.58
N ASP A 405 24.93 -11.34 -15.15
CA ASP A 405 25.44 -12.54 -15.79
C ASP A 405 25.47 -12.45 -17.31
N TRP A 406 25.06 -11.32 -17.88
CA TRP A 406 25.12 -11.08 -19.31
C TRP A 406 26.55 -11.11 -19.85
N ASP A 407 26.74 -11.92 -20.88
CA ASP A 407 28.01 -12.22 -21.54
C ASP A 407 27.98 -11.93 -23.06
N GLY A 408 26.90 -11.29 -23.54
CA GLY A 408 26.69 -11.02 -24.96
C GLY A 408 26.07 -12.17 -25.75
N SER A 409 25.72 -13.30 -25.15
CA SER A 409 25.15 -14.46 -25.88
C SER A 409 23.70 -14.27 -26.33
N ASP A 410 22.94 -13.38 -25.66
CA ASP A 410 21.52 -13.11 -25.91
C ASP A 410 21.29 -11.87 -26.80
N GLU A 411 22.00 -11.77 -27.92
CA GLU A 411 21.88 -10.63 -28.82
C GLU A 411 20.50 -10.57 -29.50
N VAL A 412 19.75 -9.51 -29.20
CA VAL A 412 18.49 -9.18 -29.88
C VAL A 412 18.53 -7.73 -30.28
N THR A 413 18.01 -7.44 -31.48
CA THR A 413 17.84 -6.09 -31.97
C THR A 413 16.37 -5.81 -32.23
N VAL A 414 15.86 -4.70 -31.68
CA VAL A 414 14.52 -4.17 -31.94
C VAL A 414 14.69 -2.72 -32.37
N ASP A 415 14.12 -2.34 -33.51
CA ASP A 415 14.21 -0.98 -34.07
C ASP A 415 15.63 -0.39 -34.14
N GLY A 416 16.62 -1.25 -34.41
CA GLY A 416 18.03 -0.87 -34.50
C GLY A 416 18.78 -0.78 -33.16
N GLU A 417 18.09 -0.93 -32.02
CA GLU A 417 18.71 -0.99 -30.70
C GLU A 417 18.98 -2.43 -30.28
N LYS A 418 20.19 -2.69 -29.80
CA LYS A 418 20.62 -4.01 -29.34
C LYS A 418 20.46 -4.11 -27.83
N TYR A 419 20.05 -5.28 -27.33
CA TYR A 419 20.05 -5.56 -25.90
C TYR A 419 21.50 -5.72 -25.38
N GLU A 420 21.87 -4.88 -24.41
CA GLU A 420 23.23 -4.81 -23.84
C GLU A 420 23.30 -5.33 -22.40
N GLY A 421 22.40 -6.24 -22.03
CA GLY A 421 22.36 -6.77 -20.66
C GLY A 421 21.91 -5.72 -19.64
N ARG A 422 21.09 -4.74 -20.05
CA ARG A 422 20.51 -3.71 -19.17
C ARG A 422 19.18 -3.20 -19.71
N VAL A 423 18.33 -2.69 -18.81
CA VAL A 423 17.03 -2.08 -19.15
C VAL A 423 16.80 -0.86 -18.28
N LYS A 424 16.18 0.18 -18.85
CA LYS A 424 15.75 1.34 -18.06
C LYS A 424 14.49 0.97 -17.29
N VAL A 425 14.46 1.25 -15.99
CA VAL A 425 13.36 0.89 -15.09
C VAL A 425 12.91 2.12 -14.33
N ALA A 426 11.59 2.34 -14.24
CA ALA A 426 11.04 3.37 -13.37
C ALA A 426 11.44 3.09 -11.91
N LYS A 427 12.07 4.07 -11.23
CA LYS A 427 12.57 3.92 -9.84
C LYS A 427 11.49 3.44 -8.89
N TRP A 428 10.27 3.96 -9.05
CA TRP A 428 9.10 3.62 -8.23
C TRP A 428 8.81 2.12 -8.24
N SER A 429 9.03 1.46 -9.38
CA SER A 429 8.73 0.04 -9.58
C SER A 429 9.82 -0.91 -9.06
N LEU A 430 11.01 -0.41 -8.69
CA LEU A 430 12.17 -1.26 -8.36
C LEU A 430 11.89 -2.23 -7.22
N ASN A 431 11.58 -1.70 -6.04
CA ASN A 431 11.39 -2.50 -4.83
C ASN A 431 9.96 -3.06 -4.72
N SER A 432 9.21 -3.03 -5.83
CA SER A 432 7.86 -3.57 -5.93
C SER A 432 7.78 -4.66 -7.02
N TRP A 433 7.12 -4.37 -8.13
CA TRP A 433 6.85 -5.34 -9.19
C TRP A 433 8.10 -5.73 -9.97
N PHE A 434 9.11 -4.87 -10.04
CA PHE A 434 10.38 -5.22 -10.67
C PHE A 434 11.12 -6.28 -9.84
N TYR A 435 11.25 -6.07 -8.52
CA TYR A 435 11.80 -7.06 -7.61
C TYR A 435 11.03 -8.38 -7.71
N ALA A 436 9.70 -8.33 -7.66
CA ALA A 436 8.84 -9.51 -7.79
C ALA A 436 9.15 -10.30 -9.07
N ALA A 437 9.12 -9.64 -10.22
CA ALA A 437 9.36 -10.28 -11.51
C ALA A 437 10.77 -10.89 -11.60
N ARG A 438 11.79 -10.20 -11.08
CA ARG A 438 13.17 -10.73 -11.04
C ARG A 438 13.32 -11.90 -10.08
N TRP A 439 12.65 -11.86 -8.93
CA TRP A 439 12.61 -12.97 -7.97
C TRP A 439 11.92 -14.20 -8.57
N GLU A 440 10.86 -14.00 -9.35
CA GLU A 440 10.11 -15.05 -10.05
C GLU A 440 10.79 -15.54 -11.34
N GLY A 441 12.00 -15.03 -11.66
CA GLY A 441 12.83 -15.54 -12.74
C GLY A 441 12.60 -14.91 -14.12
N VAL A 442 11.83 -13.83 -14.21
CA VAL A 442 11.62 -13.08 -15.46
C VAL A 442 12.92 -12.41 -15.87
N SER A 443 13.45 -12.73 -17.05
CA SER A 443 14.75 -12.20 -17.52
C SER A 443 14.68 -10.71 -17.84
N LEU A 444 15.79 -10.00 -17.65
CA LEU A 444 15.89 -8.58 -18.03
C LEU A 444 15.74 -8.37 -19.54
N ARG A 445 16.09 -9.38 -20.35
CA ARG A 445 15.82 -9.39 -21.79
C ARG A 445 14.32 -9.31 -22.09
N ASN A 446 13.49 -10.12 -21.40
CA ASN A 446 12.04 -10.07 -21.60
C ASN A 446 11.47 -8.72 -21.17
N MET A 447 11.95 -8.19 -20.04
CA MET A 447 11.59 -6.85 -19.58
C MET A 447 12.00 -5.77 -20.59
N TRP A 448 13.19 -5.87 -21.16
CA TRP A 448 13.69 -4.95 -22.19
C TRP A 448 12.82 -4.99 -23.45
N LEU A 449 12.40 -6.17 -23.91
CA LEU A 449 11.49 -6.32 -25.05
C LEU A 449 10.13 -5.65 -24.79
N LYS A 450 9.60 -5.75 -23.58
CA LYS A 450 8.36 -5.07 -23.18
C LYS A 450 8.56 -3.56 -23.13
N ALA A 451 9.69 -3.11 -22.59
CA ALA A 451 10.04 -1.69 -22.51
C ALA A 451 10.05 -1.02 -23.89
N GLN A 452 10.42 -1.73 -24.97
CA GLN A 452 10.39 -1.18 -26.34
C GLN A 452 9.00 -0.72 -26.80
N ARG A 453 7.92 -1.16 -26.15
CA ARG A 453 6.56 -0.69 -26.45
C ARG A 453 6.22 0.64 -25.79
N HIS A 454 6.98 1.06 -24.78
CA HIS A 454 6.83 2.35 -24.13
C HIS A 454 7.52 3.43 -24.98
N PRO A 455 6.92 4.62 -25.19
CA PRO A 455 7.52 5.70 -26.01
C PRO A 455 8.97 6.01 -25.62
N ASP A 456 9.23 6.07 -24.31
CA ASP A 456 10.56 6.39 -23.75
C ASP A 456 11.39 5.15 -23.37
N LYS A 457 10.92 3.96 -23.74
CA LYS A 457 11.64 2.68 -23.58
C LYS A 457 11.97 2.31 -22.12
N TYR A 458 11.11 2.68 -21.19
CA TYR A 458 11.19 2.27 -19.79
C TYR A 458 10.39 0.98 -19.55
N TRP A 459 10.93 0.08 -18.73
CA TRP A 459 10.11 -0.92 -18.09
C TRP A 459 9.37 -0.28 -16.92
N ILE A 460 8.04 -0.38 -16.97
CA ILE A 460 7.13 0.00 -15.91
C ILE A 460 6.04 -1.05 -15.82
N CYS A 461 5.77 -1.51 -14.61
CA CYS A 461 4.60 -2.34 -14.33
C CYS A 461 3.64 -1.46 -13.56
N TYR A 462 2.65 -0.89 -14.23
CA TYR A 462 1.58 -0.20 -13.53
C TYR A 462 0.88 -1.17 -12.57
N THR A 463 0.41 -0.65 -11.46
CA THR A 463 -0.32 -1.43 -10.47
C THR A 463 -1.55 -2.05 -11.11
N LYS A 464 -1.61 -3.38 -11.08
CA LYS A 464 -2.79 -4.17 -11.42
C LYS A 464 -3.98 -3.70 -10.58
N GLU A 465 -5.20 -3.58 -11.12
CA GLU A 465 -6.37 -3.76 -10.25
C GLU A 465 -6.23 -5.14 -9.58
N LEU A 466 -6.62 -5.29 -8.30
CA LEU A 466 -6.30 -6.52 -7.55
C LEU A 466 -7.03 -7.76 -8.12
N GLU A 467 -8.09 -7.52 -8.88
CA GLU A 467 -8.82 -8.47 -9.71
C GLU A 467 -7.98 -9.01 -10.90
N GLU A 468 -6.93 -8.30 -11.29
CA GLU A 468 -5.96 -8.68 -12.32
C GLU A 468 -4.68 -9.30 -11.71
N TRP A 469 -4.67 -9.57 -10.40
CA TRP A 469 -3.53 -10.16 -9.69
C TRP A 469 -3.45 -11.67 -9.77
N ASP A 470 -4.34 -12.32 -10.52
CA ASP A 470 -4.13 -13.68 -11.00
C ASP A 470 -2.96 -13.69 -11.99
N HIS A 471 -1.75 -13.60 -11.42
CA HIS A 471 -0.44 -13.69 -12.04
C HIS A 471 -0.48 -13.38 -13.54
N GLU A 472 -0.59 -12.11 -13.90
CA GLU A 472 -0.21 -11.76 -15.27
C GLU A 472 1.23 -12.28 -15.44
N PRO A 473 1.51 -13.14 -16.43
CA PRO A 473 2.88 -13.46 -16.73
C PRO A 473 3.53 -12.12 -17.03
N TYR A 474 4.56 -11.75 -16.27
CA TYR A 474 5.27 -10.47 -16.37
C TYR A 474 6.01 -10.29 -17.72
N VAL A 475 5.49 -10.88 -18.78
CA VAL A 475 5.96 -11.02 -20.16
C VAL A 475 5.43 -9.86 -21.02
#